data_AF-A0A7W7YIJ8-F1
#
_entry.id   AF-A0A7W7YIJ8-F1
#
_cell.length_a   1.000
_cell.length_b   1.000
_cell.length_c   1.000
_cell.angle_alpha   90.00
_cell.angle_beta   90.00
_cell.angle_gamma   90.00
#
_symmetry.space_group_name_H-M   'P 1'
#
loop_
_entity.id
_entity.type
_entity.pdbx_description
1 polymer ?
#
loop_
_entity_poly.entity_id
_entity_poly.type
_entity_poly.pdbx_seq_one_letter_code
_entity_poly.pdbx_strand_id
1 'polypeptide(L)'
;MRLVTTLFLLSLTTALADWPQWRGPSRDGVSTDTTPIAETFPEAGLTKVWESDFIPSDHLGGHGSPVIAGEQAFISVVWHDKVSSEKREIDSEVMQQMNYRGVSPELMKKMEADRLSMPAMRGSKLDEWLIAWRKENLTPKEDVSLGKWAESRFKAGKSALPLEELSRVAKREGKPFSDVDELKQWMEDEKFSQAVKDKLMTAVPNTIKVAKDVVVFLDLNTGKQVWKFEVEGKPTGRSSSSTAAVVDEKVYAAGSTHLYCLNQKDGQMIWKAALPAGGPAASPLVIGDSVYMAAGRAQAFSTKDGQLLWEQKEAKGNTGSPTLWTPTSGAPVLLIVGANAVYGLSPADGKVLWTAEGGGQSTPVTQGDWLVVYSGAKDVGLRAYQYVKDAAPKAVWSHFWVTMRYSGSPIIHENHVYLTCGGKHQCVELATGKVTWLENEVNSTITSPIIADGKLLVYENNGTHLRIVKAQPGAYQQLARAKVEGMGCSSPALSHGKLIVRQREKLVCFDLRPQK
;
A
#
# COMPACT_ATOMS: atom_id res chain seq x y z
N MET A 1 -30.95 55.54 -7.71
CA MET A 1 -30.37 54.46 -6.88
C MET A 1 -30.66 53.13 -7.59
N ARG A 2 -29.69 52.59 -8.34
CA ARG A 2 -29.81 51.26 -8.96
C ARG A 2 -29.05 50.27 -8.08
N LEU A 3 -29.77 49.39 -7.40
CA LEU A 3 -29.17 48.25 -6.71
C LEU A 3 -28.61 47.30 -7.77
N VAL A 4 -27.29 47.10 -7.76
CA VAL A 4 -26.64 46.00 -8.47
C VAL A 4 -26.55 44.86 -7.48
N THR A 5 -27.41 43.85 -7.66
CA THR A 5 -27.37 42.61 -6.89
C THR A 5 -26.33 41.69 -7.53
N THR A 6 -25.12 41.67 -7.00
CA THR A 6 -24.08 40.73 -7.42
C THR A 6 -24.40 39.35 -6.88
N LEU A 7 -24.82 38.44 -7.76
CA LEU A 7 -25.08 37.04 -7.44
C LEU A 7 -23.73 36.31 -7.30
N PHE A 8 -23.30 36.00 -6.08
CA PHE A 8 -22.21 35.07 -5.83
C PHE A 8 -22.71 33.65 -6.14
N LEU A 9 -22.35 33.12 -7.31
CA LEU A 9 -22.44 31.69 -7.60
C LEU A 9 -21.33 30.99 -6.79
N LEU A 10 -21.69 30.41 -5.65
CA LEU A 10 -20.81 29.46 -4.95
C LEU A 10 -20.63 28.22 -5.84
N SER A 11 -19.39 27.95 -6.22
CA SER A 11 -18.93 26.74 -6.91
C SER A 11 -18.95 25.51 -5.98
N LEU A 12 -20.12 25.10 -5.50
CA LEU A 12 -20.29 23.95 -4.60
C LEU A 12 -20.26 22.59 -5.34
N THR A 13 -20.25 22.58 -6.67
CA THR A 13 -20.37 21.34 -7.46
C THR A 13 -19.06 20.58 -7.65
N THR A 14 -17.89 21.22 -7.54
CA THR A 14 -16.60 20.57 -7.82
C THR A 14 -16.12 19.67 -6.69
N ALA A 15 -16.41 20.01 -5.42
CA ALA A 15 -15.90 19.27 -4.27
C ALA A 15 -16.53 17.88 -4.06
N LEU A 16 -17.73 17.63 -4.59
CA LEU A 16 -18.46 16.37 -4.38
C LEU A 16 -17.87 15.18 -5.17
N ALA A 17 -17.00 15.42 -6.14
CA ALA A 17 -16.38 14.37 -6.94
C ALA A 17 -14.86 14.27 -6.71
N ASP A 18 -14.32 14.98 -5.72
CA ASP A 18 -12.89 14.98 -5.44
C ASP A 18 -12.45 13.71 -4.70
N TRP A 19 -11.18 13.34 -4.91
CA TRP A 19 -10.51 12.25 -4.22
C TRP A 19 -9.21 12.74 -3.58
N PRO A 20 -9.30 13.68 -2.62
CA PRO A 20 -8.16 14.54 -2.23
C PRO A 20 -7.11 13.84 -1.38
N GLN A 21 -7.45 12.70 -0.79
CA GLN A 21 -6.59 11.99 0.17
C GLN A 21 -6.64 10.48 -0.09
N TRP A 22 -5.72 9.73 0.53
CA TRP A 22 -5.75 8.27 0.52
C TRP A 22 -7.12 7.74 0.96
N ARG A 23 -7.75 6.94 0.09
CA ARG A 23 -9.11 6.39 0.23
C ARG A 23 -10.24 7.44 0.22
N GLY A 24 -10.01 8.56 -0.44
CA GLY A 24 -11.05 9.56 -0.71
C GLY A 24 -11.19 10.58 0.43
N PRO A 25 -12.21 11.44 0.37
CA PRO A 25 -12.35 12.60 1.26
C PRO A 25 -12.47 12.20 2.75
N SER A 26 -13.13 11.08 3.04
CA SER A 26 -13.33 10.56 4.40
C SER A 26 -12.38 9.41 4.77
N ARG A 27 -11.47 9.02 3.86
CA ARG A 27 -10.57 7.86 3.98
C ARG A 27 -11.23 6.49 4.18
N ASP A 28 -12.53 6.40 3.93
CA ASP A 28 -13.34 5.19 4.08
C ASP A 28 -13.44 4.38 2.78
N GLY A 29 -12.92 4.89 1.66
CA GLY A 29 -12.99 4.26 0.35
C GLY A 29 -14.33 4.45 -0.35
N VAL A 30 -15.19 5.34 0.13
CA VAL A 30 -16.49 5.65 -0.47
C VAL A 30 -16.41 6.98 -1.22
N SER A 31 -16.76 6.94 -2.51
CA SER A 31 -16.87 8.14 -3.34
C SER A 31 -18.18 8.86 -3.07
N THR A 32 -18.12 10.19 -3.08
CA THR A 32 -19.30 11.06 -3.09
C THR A 32 -19.72 11.45 -4.51
N ASP A 33 -18.94 11.05 -5.53
CA ASP A 33 -19.26 11.24 -6.93
C ASP A 33 -20.50 10.42 -7.32
N THR A 34 -21.53 11.12 -7.80
CA THR A 34 -22.80 10.54 -8.25
C THR A 34 -22.81 10.21 -9.74
N THR A 35 -21.68 10.37 -10.43
CA THR A 35 -21.56 10.05 -11.86
C THR A 35 -21.79 8.56 -12.08
N PRO A 36 -22.72 8.17 -12.97
CA PRO A 36 -22.98 6.76 -13.24
C PRO A 36 -21.75 6.02 -13.77
N ILE A 37 -21.55 4.80 -13.27
CA ILE A 37 -20.50 3.87 -13.71
C ILE A 37 -21.15 2.75 -14.53
N ALA A 38 -20.59 2.49 -15.71
CA ALA A 38 -21.08 1.48 -16.62
C ALA A 38 -21.10 0.07 -15.99
N GLU A 39 -22.18 -0.66 -16.22
CA GLU A 39 -22.35 -2.03 -15.74
C GLU A 39 -21.78 -3.07 -16.70
N THR A 40 -21.44 -2.65 -17.92
CA THR A 40 -20.77 -3.46 -18.93
C THR A 40 -19.68 -2.64 -19.59
N PHE A 41 -18.61 -3.29 -20.05
CA PHE A 41 -17.53 -2.64 -20.77
C PHE A 41 -17.42 -3.20 -22.19
N PRO A 42 -16.99 -2.40 -23.18
CA PRO A 42 -16.77 -2.87 -24.54
C PRO A 42 -15.73 -4.01 -24.58
N GLU A 43 -15.86 -4.91 -25.56
CA GLU A 43 -14.86 -5.97 -25.79
C GLU A 43 -13.46 -5.41 -26.07
N ALA A 44 -13.40 -4.24 -26.71
CA ALA A 44 -12.15 -3.50 -26.96
C ALA A 44 -11.48 -2.96 -25.68
N GLY A 45 -12.15 -3.02 -24.53
CA GLY A 45 -11.69 -2.49 -23.25
C GLY A 45 -12.23 -1.10 -22.92
N LEU A 46 -11.74 -0.54 -21.80
CA LEU A 46 -12.12 0.80 -21.35
C LEU A 46 -11.54 1.89 -22.26
N THR A 47 -12.33 2.95 -22.47
CA THR A 47 -11.86 4.13 -23.20
C THR A 47 -10.76 4.83 -22.40
N LYS A 48 -9.52 4.78 -22.90
CA LYS A 48 -8.40 5.56 -22.36
C LYS A 48 -8.55 7.01 -22.80
N VAL A 49 -8.63 7.92 -21.82
CA VAL A 49 -8.76 9.37 -22.04
C VAL A 49 -7.39 9.99 -22.29
N TRP A 50 -6.41 9.68 -21.44
CA TRP A 50 -5.03 10.14 -21.54
C TRP A 50 -4.09 9.21 -20.77
N GLU A 51 -2.80 9.37 -21.04
CA GLU A 51 -1.71 8.84 -20.22
C GLU A 51 -0.69 9.94 -19.96
N SER A 52 -0.07 9.93 -18.79
CA SER A 52 0.94 10.91 -18.41
C SER A 52 2.30 10.60 -19.03
N ASP A 53 3.22 11.56 -18.92
CA ASP A 53 4.65 11.31 -19.08
C ASP A 53 5.17 10.30 -18.03
N PHE A 54 6.44 9.92 -18.17
CA PHE A 54 7.09 8.93 -17.31
C PHE A 54 7.09 9.36 -15.84
N ILE A 55 6.64 8.45 -14.96
CA ILE A 55 6.71 8.58 -13.51
C ILE A 55 7.10 7.20 -12.95
N PRO A 56 8.25 7.04 -12.29
CA PRO A 56 8.78 5.74 -11.88
C PRO A 56 7.99 5.12 -10.71
N SER A 57 8.09 3.81 -10.54
CA SER A 57 7.47 3.09 -9.43
C SER A 57 8.34 1.91 -8.96
N ASP A 58 7.79 1.00 -8.16
CA ASP A 58 8.49 -0.17 -7.65
C ASP A 58 9.79 0.26 -6.91
N HIS A 59 10.95 -0.25 -7.34
CA HIS A 59 12.24 0.08 -6.71
C HIS A 59 12.76 1.47 -7.07
N LEU A 60 12.10 2.17 -8.00
CA LEU A 60 12.52 3.48 -8.51
C LEU A 60 11.58 4.63 -8.11
N GLY A 61 10.44 4.33 -7.49
CA GLY A 61 9.42 5.36 -7.19
C GLY A 61 8.43 4.98 -6.11
N GLY A 62 8.47 3.73 -5.61
CA GLY A 62 7.48 3.22 -4.66
C GLY A 62 6.10 2.97 -5.28
N HIS A 63 5.08 2.87 -4.43
CA HIS A 63 3.69 2.51 -4.80
C HIS A 63 2.64 3.53 -4.36
N GLY A 64 3.04 4.81 -4.19
CA GLY A 64 2.11 5.89 -3.88
C GLY A 64 0.95 5.95 -4.87
N SER A 65 -0.24 6.25 -4.36
CA SER A 65 -1.46 6.34 -5.18
C SER A 65 -1.69 7.76 -5.69
N PRO A 66 -2.40 7.95 -6.81
CA PRO A 66 -2.84 9.27 -7.23
C PRO A 66 -3.94 9.80 -6.30
N VAL A 67 -4.07 11.12 -6.23
CA VAL A 67 -5.21 11.84 -5.64
C VAL A 67 -5.72 12.89 -6.61
N ILE A 68 -6.98 13.28 -6.46
CA ILE A 68 -7.65 14.26 -7.33
C ILE A 68 -8.25 15.36 -6.45
N ALA A 69 -8.01 16.62 -6.81
CA ALA A 69 -8.65 17.78 -6.21
C ALA A 69 -9.00 18.80 -7.30
N GLY A 70 -10.30 19.05 -7.49
CA GLY A 70 -10.82 19.78 -8.65
C GLY A 70 -10.41 19.12 -9.96
N GLU A 71 -9.89 19.93 -10.89
CA GLU A 71 -9.43 19.46 -12.21
C GLU A 71 -7.95 19.04 -12.21
N GLN A 72 -7.44 18.58 -11.06
CA GLN A 72 -6.01 18.37 -10.86
C GLN A 72 -5.76 16.98 -10.29
N ALA A 73 -4.77 16.28 -10.84
CA ALA A 73 -4.31 14.99 -10.35
C ALA A 73 -2.88 15.11 -9.82
N PHE A 74 -2.62 14.49 -8.66
CA PHE A 74 -1.33 14.55 -7.99
C PHE A 74 -0.80 13.16 -7.74
N ILE A 75 0.53 13.02 -7.81
CA ILE A 75 1.22 11.84 -7.30
C ILE A 75 2.54 12.22 -6.64
N SER A 76 2.78 11.64 -5.48
CA SER A 76 4.04 11.73 -4.74
C SER A 76 4.86 10.46 -4.91
N VAL A 77 6.14 10.60 -5.23
CA VAL A 77 7.08 9.47 -5.36
C VAL A 77 8.43 9.84 -4.77
N VAL A 78 9.15 8.84 -4.27
CA VAL A 78 10.60 8.98 -4.03
C VAL A 78 11.30 8.45 -5.27
N TRP A 79 11.67 9.36 -6.16
CA TRP A 79 12.21 9.07 -7.47
C TRP A 79 13.68 8.66 -7.36
N HIS A 80 13.97 7.38 -7.49
CA HIS A 80 15.33 6.86 -7.49
C HIS A 80 15.95 6.89 -8.88
N ASP A 81 17.26 7.10 -8.90
CA ASP A 81 18.11 6.93 -10.08
C ASP A 81 19.38 6.15 -9.70
N LYS A 82 20.12 5.67 -10.69
CA LYS A 82 21.37 4.94 -10.51
C LYS A 82 22.52 5.74 -11.11
N VAL A 83 23.50 6.07 -10.29
CA VAL A 83 24.73 6.76 -10.73
C VAL A 83 25.93 5.84 -10.59
N SER A 84 26.90 5.96 -11.50
CA SER A 84 28.14 5.18 -11.44
C SER A 84 28.88 5.43 -10.13
N SER A 85 29.44 4.38 -9.55
CA SER A 85 30.17 4.44 -8.30
C SER A 85 31.21 3.34 -8.22
N GLU A 86 32.31 3.59 -7.52
CA GLU A 86 33.28 2.56 -7.15
C GLU A 86 32.70 1.65 -6.06
N LYS A 87 31.88 2.20 -5.17
CA LYS A 87 31.24 1.43 -4.09
C LYS A 87 30.37 0.31 -4.62
N ARG A 88 30.30 -0.78 -3.86
CA ARG A 88 29.43 -1.92 -4.13
C ARG A 88 28.51 -2.13 -2.94
N GLU A 89 27.26 -2.47 -3.18
CA GLU A 89 26.31 -2.71 -2.10
C GLU A 89 25.42 -3.90 -2.44
N ILE A 90 25.26 -4.77 -1.44
CA ILE A 90 24.25 -5.82 -1.46
C ILE A 90 23.00 -5.21 -0.84
N ASP A 91 22.02 -4.88 -1.68
CA ASP A 91 20.73 -4.35 -1.25
C ASP A 91 19.60 -5.39 -1.41
N SER A 92 18.38 -5.01 -1.05
CA SER A 92 17.20 -5.89 -1.19
C SER A 92 16.92 -6.37 -2.63
N GLU A 93 17.33 -5.62 -3.66
CA GLU A 93 17.20 -5.99 -5.07
C GLU A 93 18.22 -7.08 -5.42
N VAL A 94 19.46 -6.93 -4.96
CA VAL A 94 20.50 -7.98 -5.05
C VAL A 94 20.03 -9.25 -4.35
N MET A 95 19.50 -9.15 -3.13
CA MET A 95 18.99 -10.32 -2.39
C MET A 95 17.80 -11.00 -3.09
N GLN A 96 16.94 -10.25 -3.78
CA GLN A 96 15.91 -10.83 -4.65
C GLN A 96 16.49 -11.59 -5.83
N GLN A 97 17.51 -11.05 -6.50
CA GLN A 97 18.20 -11.72 -7.60
C GLN A 97 18.95 -12.98 -7.15
N MET A 98 19.39 -13.02 -5.88
CA MET A 98 19.94 -14.20 -5.21
C MET A 98 18.88 -15.26 -4.88
N ASN A 99 17.59 -14.94 -5.04
CA ASN A 99 16.44 -15.78 -4.66
C ASN A 99 16.49 -16.27 -3.21
N TYR A 100 16.97 -15.41 -2.30
CA TYR A 100 17.04 -15.71 -0.87
C TYR A 100 15.74 -15.33 -0.16
N ARG A 101 15.27 -16.18 0.75
CA ARG A 101 14.27 -15.84 1.76
C ARG A 101 14.76 -16.30 3.11
N GLY A 102 14.58 -15.46 4.12
CA GLY A 102 14.90 -15.81 5.51
C GLY A 102 13.97 -16.90 6.02
N VAL A 103 14.56 -17.95 6.61
CA VAL A 103 13.87 -19.06 7.27
C VAL A 103 14.59 -19.39 8.58
N SER A 104 13.94 -20.14 9.47
CA SER A 104 14.60 -20.58 10.71
C SER A 104 15.81 -21.46 10.40
N PRO A 105 16.84 -21.47 11.27
CA PRO A 105 18.00 -22.34 11.10
C PRO A 105 17.63 -23.83 10.96
N GLU A 106 16.58 -24.28 11.66
CA GLU A 106 16.10 -25.66 11.63
C GLU A 106 15.48 -25.98 10.27
N LEU A 107 14.59 -25.11 9.77
CA LEU A 107 13.96 -25.28 8.47
C LEU A 107 14.99 -25.18 7.34
N MET A 108 15.97 -24.28 7.46
CA MET A 108 17.06 -24.14 6.50
C MET A 108 17.83 -25.46 6.32
N LYS A 109 18.30 -26.04 7.43
CA LYS A 109 19.05 -27.30 7.43
C LYS A 109 18.24 -28.43 6.82
N LYS A 110 16.96 -28.52 7.21
CA LYS A 110 16.06 -29.54 6.69
C LYS A 110 15.80 -29.40 5.19
N MET A 111 15.53 -28.18 4.71
CA MET A 111 15.35 -27.91 3.29
C MET A 111 16.57 -28.30 2.46
N GLU A 112 17.77 -27.97 2.93
CA GLU A 112 19.02 -28.30 2.23
C GLU A 112 19.31 -29.80 2.23
N ALA A 113 19.13 -30.47 3.37
CA ALA A 113 19.29 -31.92 3.48
C ALA A 113 18.32 -32.68 2.55
N ASP A 114 17.04 -32.30 2.57
CA ASP A 114 16.01 -32.95 1.74
C ASP A 114 16.23 -32.63 0.26
N ARG A 115 16.65 -31.40 -0.10
CA ARG A 115 16.94 -31.01 -1.49
C ARG A 115 18.08 -31.83 -2.10
N LEU A 116 19.12 -32.10 -1.32
CA LEU A 116 20.30 -32.83 -1.78
C LEU A 116 20.09 -34.35 -1.81
N SER A 117 19.20 -34.87 -0.96
CA SER A 117 18.89 -36.30 -0.85
C SER A 117 17.64 -36.74 -1.62
N MET A 118 16.90 -35.79 -2.21
CA MET A 118 15.65 -36.06 -2.94
C MET A 118 15.89 -37.03 -4.13
N PRO A 119 15.06 -38.08 -4.28
CA PRO A 119 15.10 -38.96 -5.44
C PRO A 119 14.91 -38.22 -6.77
N ALA A 120 15.46 -38.76 -7.86
CA ALA A 120 15.26 -38.20 -9.19
C ALA A 120 13.79 -38.39 -9.63
N MET A 121 12.98 -37.34 -9.46
CA MET A 121 11.56 -37.30 -9.79
C MET A 121 11.28 -36.15 -10.77
N ARG A 122 10.29 -36.32 -11.66
CA ARG A 122 9.86 -35.32 -12.64
C ARG A 122 8.34 -35.35 -12.84
N GLY A 123 7.80 -34.28 -13.39
CA GLY A 123 6.37 -34.15 -13.69
C GLY A 123 5.51 -34.30 -12.44
N SER A 124 4.34 -34.92 -12.58
CA SER A 124 3.34 -35.06 -11.51
C SER A 124 3.88 -35.68 -10.23
N LYS A 125 4.79 -36.67 -10.33
CA LYS A 125 5.40 -37.30 -9.14
C LYS A 125 6.21 -36.32 -8.30
N LEU A 126 6.92 -35.39 -8.94
CA LEU A 126 7.65 -34.34 -8.22
C LEU A 126 6.67 -33.36 -7.57
N ASP A 127 5.62 -32.97 -8.29
CA ASP A 127 4.61 -32.04 -7.74
C ASP A 127 3.87 -32.65 -6.54
N GLU A 128 3.52 -33.94 -6.59
CA GLU A 128 2.92 -34.67 -5.47
C GLU A 128 3.86 -34.73 -4.25
N TRP A 129 5.14 -35.05 -4.47
CA TRP A 129 6.14 -35.06 -3.40
C TRP A 129 6.31 -33.68 -2.76
N LEU A 130 6.34 -32.62 -3.57
CA LEU A 130 6.46 -31.25 -3.07
C LEU A 130 5.26 -30.84 -2.22
N ILE A 131 4.05 -31.18 -2.64
CA ILE A 131 2.83 -30.91 -1.86
C ILE A 131 2.90 -31.64 -0.51
N ALA A 132 3.29 -32.91 -0.50
CA ALA A 132 3.44 -33.69 0.73
C ALA A 132 4.53 -33.09 1.63
N TRP A 133 5.71 -32.79 1.09
CA TRP A 133 6.82 -32.22 1.83
C TRP A 133 6.43 -30.89 2.49
N ARG A 134 5.77 -29.98 1.77
CA ARG A 134 5.34 -28.70 2.35
C ARG A 134 4.35 -28.91 3.50
N LYS A 135 3.39 -29.81 3.35
CA LYS A 135 2.38 -30.11 4.37
C LYS A 135 3.00 -30.68 5.65
N GLU A 136 4.05 -31.49 5.52
CA GLU A 136 4.73 -32.10 6.66
C GLU A 136 5.68 -31.14 7.38
N ASN A 137 6.26 -30.18 6.65
CA ASN A 137 7.45 -29.45 7.11
C ASN A 137 7.27 -27.94 7.26
N LEU A 138 6.18 -27.38 6.73
CA LEU A 138 5.86 -25.95 6.86
C LEU A 138 4.59 -25.79 7.70
N THR A 139 4.60 -24.81 8.61
CA THR A 139 3.35 -24.34 9.21
C THR A 139 2.43 -23.75 8.14
N PRO A 140 1.11 -23.65 8.37
CA PRO A 140 0.20 -23.04 7.38
C PRO A 140 0.62 -21.63 6.94
N LYS A 141 1.20 -20.83 7.85
CA LYS A 141 1.71 -19.48 7.54
C LYS A 141 2.99 -19.52 6.69
N GLU A 142 3.88 -20.45 6.99
CA GLU A 142 5.09 -20.66 6.18
C GLU A 142 4.74 -21.20 4.80
N ASP A 143 3.83 -22.17 4.67
CA ASP A 143 3.45 -22.71 3.35
C ASP A 143 2.90 -21.62 2.42
N VAL A 144 2.03 -20.75 2.97
CA VAL A 144 1.46 -19.63 2.22
C VAL A 144 2.54 -18.62 1.77
N SER A 145 3.58 -18.39 2.58
CA SER A 145 4.59 -17.35 2.30
C SER A 145 5.86 -17.86 1.62
N LEU A 146 6.22 -19.12 1.85
CA LEU A 146 7.48 -19.75 1.45
C LEU A 146 7.26 -20.98 0.55
N GLY A 147 6.07 -21.60 0.53
CA GLY A 147 5.85 -22.89 -0.14
C GLY A 147 6.27 -22.91 -1.61
N LYS A 148 5.80 -21.96 -2.43
CA LYS A 148 6.21 -21.83 -3.84
C LYS A 148 7.70 -21.54 -4.01
N TRP A 149 8.30 -20.80 -3.08
CA TRP A 149 9.74 -20.55 -3.10
C TRP A 149 10.52 -21.82 -2.77
N ALA A 150 10.10 -22.58 -1.76
CA ALA A 150 10.68 -23.88 -1.42
C ALA A 150 10.59 -24.84 -2.62
N GLU A 151 9.43 -24.93 -3.27
CA GLU A 151 9.27 -25.71 -4.51
C GLU A 151 10.26 -25.31 -5.60
N SER A 152 10.44 -24.00 -5.83
CA SER A 152 11.39 -23.53 -6.84
C SER A 152 12.82 -23.99 -6.55
N ARG A 153 13.19 -24.08 -5.26
CA ARG A 153 14.50 -24.57 -4.83
C ARG A 153 14.65 -26.07 -5.01
N PHE A 154 13.62 -26.85 -4.67
CA PHE A 154 13.62 -28.29 -4.92
C PHE A 154 13.66 -28.63 -6.41
N LYS A 155 12.90 -27.89 -7.24
CA LYS A 155 12.91 -28.04 -8.71
C LYS A 155 14.27 -27.69 -9.31
N ALA A 156 14.97 -26.70 -8.76
CA ALA A 156 16.35 -26.39 -9.15
C ALA A 156 17.34 -27.48 -8.71
N GLY A 157 17.01 -28.30 -7.70
CA GLY A 157 17.87 -29.37 -7.21
C GLY A 157 19.26 -28.85 -6.88
N LYS A 158 20.31 -29.56 -7.32
CA LYS A 158 21.73 -29.20 -7.09
C LYS A 158 22.14 -27.82 -7.62
N SER A 159 21.40 -27.24 -8.57
CA SER A 159 21.70 -25.90 -9.11
C SER A 159 21.24 -24.75 -8.22
N ALA A 160 20.40 -25.01 -7.21
CA ALA A 160 20.04 -23.99 -6.24
C ALA A 160 21.26 -23.59 -5.40
N LEU A 161 21.52 -22.27 -5.29
CA LEU A 161 22.59 -21.73 -4.46
C LEU A 161 22.37 -22.11 -2.98
N PRO A 162 23.41 -22.53 -2.23
CA PRO A 162 23.25 -23.01 -0.84
C PRO A 162 22.64 -21.95 0.09
N LEU A 163 21.57 -22.29 0.84
CA LEU A 163 20.92 -21.34 1.74
C LEU A 163 21.84 -20.80 2.85
N GLU A 164 22.78 -21.62 3.33
CA GLU A 164 23.73 -21.21 4.36
C GLU A 164 24.65 -20.09 3.86
N GLU A 165 25.14 -20.19 2.61
CA GLU A 165 25.92 -19.13 1.98
C GLU A 165 25.06 -17.88 1.77
N LEU A 166 23.86 -18.03 1.20
CA LEU A 166 22.94 -16.89 0.99
C LEU A 166 22.55 -16.20 2.30
N SER A 167 22.42 -16.94 3.40
CA SER A 167 22.15 -16.37 4.72
C SER A 167 23.31 -15.53 5.25
N ARG A 168 24.56 -15.92 4.97
CA ARG A 168 25.74 -15.11 5.29
C ARG A 168 25.81 -13.86 4.42
N VAL A 169 25.51 -13.97 3.13
CA VAL A 169 25.35 -12.81 2.23
C VAL A 169 24.31 -11.83 2.78
N ALA A 170 23.15 -12.32 3.22
CA ALA A 170 22.08 -11.48 3.77
C ALA A 170 22.51 -10.67 5.01
N LYS A 171 23.45 -11.16 5.82
CA LYS A 171 23.98 -10.42 6.99
C LYS A 171 24.80 -9.18 6.60
N ARG A 172 25.22 -9.09 5.33
CA ARG A 172 25.93 -7.95 4.74
C ARG A 172 24.98 -6.97 4.04
N GLU A 173 23.68 -7.28 3.95
CA GLU A 173 22.68 -6.41 3.30
C GLU A 173 22.70 -4.99 3.93
N GLY A 174 22.70 -3.97 3.08
CA GLY A 174 22.72 -2.56 3.47
C GLY A 174 24.07 -2.06 4.01
N LYS A 175 25.16 -2.84 3.84
CA LYS A 175 26.51 -2.44 4.26
C LYS A 175 27.42 -2.34 3.03
N PRO A 176 27.74 -1.12 2.56
CA PRO A 176 28.55 -0.92 1.36
C PRO A 176 30.00 -1.40 1.53
N PHE A 177 30.60 -1.81 0.41
CA PHE A 177 32.03 -1.95 0.19
C PHE A 177 32.57 -0.68 -0.48
N SER A 178 33.83 -0.32 -0.21
CA SER A 178 34.53 0.80 -0.83
C SER A 178 34.62 0.65 -2.34
N ASP A 179 34.89 -0.58 -2.79
CA ASP A 179 35.13 -0.91 -4.19
C ASP A 179 34.82 -2.38 -4.51
N VAL A 180 35.07 -2.75 -5.76
CA VAL A 180 34.85 -4.12 -6.26
C VAL A 180 35.88 -5.12 -5.72
N ASP A 181 37.07 -4.68 -5.35
CA ASP A 181 38.12 -5.57 -4.88
C ASP A 181 37.91 -5.92 -3.40
N GLU A 182 37.42 -4.99 -2.58
CA GLU A 182 36.94 -5.30 -1.21
C GLU A 182 35.78 -6.32 -1.26
N LEU A 183 34.84 -6.16 -2.21
CA LEU A 183 33.77 -7.15 -2.40
C LEU A 183 34.34 -8.54 -2.74
N LYS A 184 35.30 -8.62 -3.66
CA LYS A 184 35.94 -9.90 -4.02
C LYS A 184 36.69 -10.51 -2.84
N GLN A 185 37.48 -9.71 -2.12
CA GLN A 185 38.23 -10.16 -0.97
C GLN A 185 37.30 -10.73 0.11
N TRP A 186 36.21 -10.02 0.42
CA TRP A 186 35.20 -10.50 1.36
C TRP A 186 34.58 -11.84 0.93
N MET A 187 34.32 -12.03 -0.38
CA MET A 187 33.79 -13.31 -0.87
C MET A 187 34.80 -14.47 -0.72
N GLU A 188 36.09 -14.19 -0.83
CA GLU A 188 37.15 -15.16 -0.55
C GLU A 188 37.25 -15.47 0.95
N ASP A 189 37.21 -14.45 1.80
CA ASP A 189 37.30 -14.59 3.26
C ASP A 189 36.12 -15.40 3.83
N GLU A 190 34.91 -15.18 3.30
CA GLU A 190 33.72 -15.97 3.62
C GLU A 190 33.72 -17.36 2.97
N LYS A 191 34.69 -17.66 2.09
CA LYS A 191 34.84 -18.96 1.42
C LYS A 191 33.55 -19.38 0.68
N PHE A 192 32.95 -18.46 -0.06
CA PHE A 192 31.76 -18.78 -0.86
C PHE A 192 32.11 -19.73 -2.01
N SER A 193 31.14 -20.55 -2.40
CA SER A 193 31.22 -21.36 -3.60
C SER A 193 31.33 -20.48 -4.85
N GLN A 194 31.96 -21.00 -5.91
CA GLN A 194 32.10 -20.25 -7.17
C GLN A 194 30.75 -19.80 -7.73
N ALA A 195 29.71 -20.64 -7.62
CA ALA A 195 28.37 -20.31 -8.07
C ALA A 195 27.77 -19.09 -7.34
N VAL A 196 28.01 -18.94 -6.03
CA VAL A 196 27.57 -17.77 -5.27
C VAL A 196 28.39 -16.54 -5.66
N LYS A 197 29.72 -16.68 -5.80
CA LYS A 197 30.61 -15.59 -6.25
C LYS A 197 30.20 -15.03 -7.61
N ASP A 198 30.00 -15.90 -8.60
CA ASP A 198 29.61 -15.51 -9.96
C ASP A 198 28.27 -14.78 -9.97
N LYS A 199 27.30 -15.29 -9.20
CA LYS A 199 25.98 -14.69 -9.10
C LYS A 199 26.04 -13.34 -8.37
N LEU A 200 26.84 -13.20 -7.32
CA LEU A 200 27.06 -11.92 -6.65
C LEU A 200 27.69 -10.88 -7.58
N MET A 201 28.74 -11.26 -8.32
CA MET A 201 29.38 -10.36 -9.29
C MET A 201 28.44 -9.91 -10.41
N THR A 202 27.47 -10.74 -10.76
CA THR A 202 26.42 -10.38 -11.73
C THR A 202 25.33 -9.50 -11.11
N ALA A 203 24.94 -9.77 -9.86
CA ALA A 203 23.81 -9.13 -9.21
C ALA A 203 24.15 -7.77 -8.58
N VAL A 204 25.35 -7.63 -8.02
CA VAL A 204 25.81 -6.40 -7.36
C VAL A 204 26.22 -5.38 -8.43
N PRO A 205 25.50 -4.25 -8.57
CA PRO A 205 25.75 -3.32 -9.65
C PRO A 205 27.00 -2.46 -9.38
N ASN A 206 27.54 -1.87 -10.46
CA ASN A 206 28.56 -0.81 -10.40
C ASN A 206 27.97 0.60 -10.25
N THR A 207 26.77 0.68 -9.68
CA THR A 207 26.04 1.92 -9.47
C THR A 207 25.50 1.97 -8.04
N ILE A 208 25.33 3.17 -7.51
CA ILE A 208 24.59 3.41 -6.27
C ILE A 208 23.27 4.09 -6.57
N LYS A 209 22.29 3.88 -5.69
CA LYS A 209 21.01 4.58 -5.78
C LYS A 209 21.17 6.00 -5.26
N VAL A 210 20.62 6.96 -5.98
CA VAL A 210 20.36 8.33 -5.52
C VAL A 210 18.86 8.58 -5.60
N ALA A 211 18.35 9.61 -4.94
CA ALA A 211 16.92 9.86 -4.93
C ALA A 211 16.56 11.34 -4.89
N LYS A 212 15.37 11.65 -5.40
CA LYS A 212 14.67 12.91 -5.17
C LYS A 212 13.30 12.61 -4.57
N ASP A 213 12.85 13.46 -3.64
CA ASP A 213 11.44 13.48 -3.26
C ASP A 213 10.70 14.33 -4.30
N VAL A 214 9.68 13.76 -4.93
CA VAL A 214 8.99 14.38 -6.07
C VAL A 214 7.49 14.40 -5.87
N VAL A 215 6.87 15.53 -6.20
CA VAL A 215 5.41 15.64 -6.38
C VAL A 215 5.15 16.11 -7.80
N VAL A 216 4.38 15.33 -8.55
CA VAL A 216 3.96 15.66 -9.91
C VAL A 216 2.51 16.10 -9.88
N PHE A 217 2.24 17.25 -10.50
CA PHE A 217 0.90 17.75 -10.77
C PHE A 217 0.58 17.54 -12.25
N LEU A 218 -0.61 17.00 -12.51
CA LEU A 218 -1.16 16.86 -13.85
C LEU A 218 -2.52 17.55 -13.96
N ASP A 219 -2.78 18.13 -15.13
CA ASP A 219 -4.14 18.53 -15.53
C ASP A 219 -5.01 17.27 -15.73
N LEU A 220 -6.15 17.19 -15.04
CA LEU A 220 -7.02 16.01 -15.03
C LEU A 220 -7.65 15.70 -16.39
N ASN A 221 -7.77 16.69 -17.27
CA ASN A 221 -8.44 16.55 -18.56
C ASN A 221 -7.49 16.07 -19.66
N THR A 222 -6.21 16.41 -19.56
CA THR A 222 -5.19 16.16 -20.59
C THR A 222 -4.10 15.20 -20.14
N GLY A 223 -3.92 14.99 -18.83
CA GLY A 223 -2.83 14.19 -18.26
C GLY A 223 -1.46 14.86 -18.35
N LYS A 224 -1.40 16.11 -18.83
CA LYS A 224 -0.14 16.85 -19.00
C LYS A 224 0.34 17.41 -17.68
N GLN A 225 1.66 17.37 -17.47
CA GLN A 225 2.28 17.99 -16.31
C GLN A 225 2.13 19.51 -16.37
N VAL A 226 1.63 20.11 -15.29
CA VAL A 226 1.60 21.59 -15.15
C VAL A 226 2.78 22.07 -14.31
N TRP A 227 3.05 21.39 -13.19
CA TRP A 227 4.26 21.64 -12.41
C TRP A 227 4.81 20.37 -11.79
N LYS A 228 6.07 20.44 -11.37
CA LYS A 228 6.78 19.37 -10.68
C LYS A 228 7.62 19.98 -9.57
N PHE A 229 7.41 19.49 -8.35
CA PHE A 229 8.28 19.78 -7.21
C PHE A 229 9.33 18.67 -7.10
N GLU A 230 10.59 19.06 -6.91
CA GLU A 230 11.68 18.12 -6.68
C GLU A 230 12.66 18.68 -5.64
N VAL A 231 13.05 17.85 -4.68
CA VAL A 231 14.16 18.13 -3.76
C VAL A 231 14.99 16.87 -3.55
N GLU A 232 16.23 17.04 -3.07
CA GLU A 232 17.09 15.91 -2.73
C GLU A 232 16.40 14.99 -1.71
N GLY A 233 16.41 13.69 -1.99
CA GLY A 233 15.83 12.64 -1.15
C GLY A 233 16.83 11.53 -0.85
N LYS A 234 16.36 10.49 -0.17
CA LYS A 234 17.13 9.28 0.12
C LYS A 234 16.55 8.05 -0.57
N PRO A 235 17.39 7.12 -1.07
CA PRO A 235 16.92 5.85 -1.58
C PRO A 235 16.27 5.00 -0.50
N THR A 236 14.97 4.85 -0.60
CA THR A 236 14.10 4.11 0.33
C THR A 236 13.36 2.96 -0.39
N GLY A 237 13.50 2.86 -1.71
CA GLY A 237 12.93 1.79 -2.53
C GLY A 237 11.41 1.69 -2.42
N ARG A 238 10.89 0.46 -2.42
CA ARG A 238 9.44 0.16 -2.44
C ARG A 238 8.68 0.64 -1.20
N SER A 239 9.35 0.91 -0.07
CA SER A 239 8.64 1.29 1.16
C SER A 239 8.03 2.69 1.08
N SER A 240 8.53 3.54 0.19
CA SER A 240 8.01 4.91 -0.02
C SER A 240 6.76 4.91 -0.87
N SER A 241 5.67 4.51 -0.25
CA SER A 241 4.36 4.35 -0.90
C SER A 241 3.31 5.30 -0.34
N SER A 242 3.76 6.37 0.32
CA SER A 242 2.87 7.42 0.82
C SER A 242 2.13 8.10 -0.32
N THR A 243 0.83 8.30 -0.12
CA THR A 243 -0.07 9.02 -1.01
C THR A 243 -0.24 10.44 -0.46
N ALA A 244 -0.07 11.46 -1.29
CA ALA A 244 -0.27 12.84 -0.88
C ALA A 244 -1.71 13.12 -0.43
N ALA A 245 -1.89 14.18 0.34
CA ALA A 245 -3.19 14.76 0.68
C ALA A 245 -3.29 16.18 0.11
N VAL A 246 -4.42 16.55 -0.48
CA VAL A 246 -4.67 17.88 -1.02
C VAL A 246 -5.86 18.50 -0.32
N VAL A 247 -5.62 19.48 0.54
CA VAL A 247 -6.65 20.10 1.38
C VAL A 247 -6.36 21.60 1.48
N ASP A 248 -7.39 22.42 1.31
CA ASP A 248 -7.33 23.88 1.43
C ASP A 248 -6.20 24.51 0.60
N GLU A 249 -6.16 24.21 -0.70
CA GLU A 249 -5.17 24.73 -1.65
C GLU A 249 -3.71 24.35 -1.33
N LYS A 250 -3.51 23.31 -0.52
CA LYS A 250 -2.18 22.81 -0.12
C LYS A 250 -2.04 21.32 -0.38
N VAL A 251 -0.85 20.92 -0.81
CA VAL A 251 -0.46 19.53 -1.02
C VAL A 251 0.48 19.10 0.10
N TYR A 252 0.14 18.04 0.81
CA TYR A 252 0.92 17.44 1.89
C TYR A 252 1.46 16.10 1.43
N ALA A 253 2.78 15.98 1.31
CA ALA A 253 3.43 14.77 0.78
C ALA A 253 4.57 14.32 1.70
N ALA A 254 4.51 13.07 2.17
CA ALA A 254 5.63 12.46 2.87
C ALA A 254 6.61 11.88 1.85
N GLY A 255 7.83 12.41 1.85
CA GLY A 255 8.93 11.89 1.05
C GLY A 255 9.80 10.89 1.81
N SER A 256 11.04 10.76 1.35
CA SER A 256 12.04 9.86 1.92
C SER A 256 12.51 10.26 3.30
N THR A 257 12.46 11.55 3.67
CA THR A 257 12.98 12.04 4.96
C THR A 257 12.15 13.13 5.63
N HIS A 258 11.26 13.77 4.88
CA HIS A 258 10.47 14.91 5.36
C HIS A 258 9.01 14.78 4.92
N LEU A 259 8.14 15.46 5.65
CA LEU A 259 6.80 15.84 5.21
C LEU A 259 6.91 17.24 4.59
N TYR A 260 6.40 17.40 3.39
CA TYR A 260 6.39 18.67 2.66
C TYR A 260 4.96 19.21 2.59
N CYS A 261 4.82 20.52 2.70
CA CYS A 261 3.62 21.24 2.32
C CYS A 261 3.93 22.18 1.16
N LEU A 262 3.19 22.01 0.08
CA LEU A 262 3.33 22.77 -1.16
C LEU A 262 2.05 23.55 -1.44
N ASN A 263 2.18 24.70 -2.08
CA ASN A 263 1.03 25.39 -2.65
C ASN A 263 0.47 24.57 -3.84
N GLN A 264 -0.83 24.30 -3.85
CA GLN A 264 -1.47 23.50 -4.90
C GLN A 264 -1.38 24.12 -6.29
N LYS A 265 -1.36 25.46 -6.38
CA LYS A 265 -1.41 26.19 -7.65
C LYS A 265 -0.09 26.12 -8.41
N ASP A 266 1.04 26.26 -7.73
CA ASP A 266 2.35 26.42 -8.38
C ASP A 266 3.44 25.47 -7.85
N GLY A 267 3.13 24.63 -6.86
CA GLY A 267 4.06 23.67 -6.29
C GLY A 267 5.14 24.29 -5.40
N GLN A 268 5.07 25.59 -5.08
CA GLN A 268 6.03 26.23 -4.20
C GLN A 268 5.96 25.63 -2.80
N MET A 269 7.12 25.27 -2.25
CA MET A 269 7.20 24.74 -0.89
C MET A 269 6.89 25.83 0.12
N ILE A 270 5.85 25.61 0.92
CA ILE A 270 5.42 26.48 2.01
C ILE A 270 6.25 26.16 3.26
N TRP A 271 6.34 24.87 3.61
CA TRP A 271 7.13 24.39 4.73
C TRP A 271 7.54 22.93 4.53
N LYS A 272 8.51 22.47 5.34
CA LYS A 272 8.88 21.06 5.48
C LYS A 272 9.17 20.71 6.93
N ALA A 273 8.85 19.48 7.33
CA ALA A 273 9.12 18.96 8.66
C ALA A 273 9.85 17.61 8.57
N ALA A 274 10.86 17.40 9.41
CA ALA A 274 11.64 16.17 9.41
C ALA A 274 10.81 14.98 9.93
N LEU A 275 10.89 13.85 9.23
CA LEU A 275 10.29 12.59 9.66
C LEU A 275 11.34 11.72 10.36
N PRO A 276 10.95 11.04 11.45
CA PRO A 276 11.91 10.26 12.23
C PRO A 276 12.21 8.88 11.64
N ALA A 277 11.31 8.36 10.81
CA ALA A 277 11.59 7.26 9.92
C ALA A 277 11.39 7.73 8.48
N GLY A 278 12.35 7.37 7.63
CA GLY A 278 12.33 7.76 6.22
C GLY A 278 11.49 6.83 5.34
N GLY A 279 10.85 7.40 4.33
CA GLY A 279 10.11 6.66 3.31
C GLY A 279 8.95 5.82 3.82
N PRO A 280 8.00 6.39 4.59
CA PRO A 280 6.82 5.68 5.07
C PRO A 280 5.88 5.29 3.93
N ALA A 281 5.11 4.22 4.15
CA ALA A 281 3.99 3.85 3.29
C ALA A 281 2.67 4.46 3.77
N ALA A 282 2.58 4.81 5.06
CA ALA A 282 1.46 5.55 5.60
C ALA A 282 1.35 6.93 4.93
N SER A 283 0.11 7.38 4.73
CA SER A 283 -0.22 8.62 4.03
C SER A 283 -0.72 9.67 5.02
N PRO A 284 -0.29 10.95 4.94
CA PRO A 284 -0.70 12.01 5.87
C PRO A 284 -2.23 12.13 5.93
N LEU A 285 -2.76 12.46 7.10
CA LEU A 285 -4.17 12.80 7.33
C LEU A 285 -4.27 14.28 7.64
N VAL A 286 -5.01 15.03 6.83
CA VAL A 286 -5.19 16.47 7.05
C VAL A 286 -6.60 16.74 7.51
N ILE A 287 -6.75 17.32 8.71
CA ILE A 287 -8.03 17.69 9.30
C ILE A 287 -7.88 19.03 10.01
N GLY A 288 -8.66 20.02 9.57
CA GLY A 288 -8.58 21.38 10.10
C GLY A 288 -7.14 21.91 10.06
N ASP A 289 -6.64 22.39 11.19
CA ASP A 289 -5.30 22.98 11.29
C ASP A 289 -4.17 21.96 11.55
N SER A 290 -4.46 20.66 11.48
CA SER A 290 -3.52 19.59 11.81
C SER A 290 -3.26 18.62 10.67
N VAL A 291 -1.99 18.22 10.54
CA VAL A 291 -1.54 17.11 9.69
C VAL A 291 -1.03 15.99 10.58
N TYR A 292 -1.73 14.86 10.59
CA TYR A 292 -1.32 13.66 11.32
C TYR A 292 -0.52 12.72 10.42
N MET A 293 0.59 12.21 10.95
CA MET A 293 1.48 11.32 10.23
C MET A 293 1.90 10.13 11.09
N ALA A 294 2.05 8.97 10.45
CA ALA A 294 2.63 7.77 11.05
C ALA A 294 3.92 7.38 10.29
N ALA A 295 5.06 7.87 10.77
CA ALA A 295 6.37 7.59 10.16
C ALA A 295 7.32 7.04 11.23
N GLY A 296 7.21 5.74 11.52
CA GLY A 296 7.88 5.08 12.65
C GLY A 296 7.25 5.38 14.02
N ARG A 297 6.60 6.54 14.16
CA ARG A 297 5.80 6.98 15.31
C ARG A 297 4.72 7.96 14.87
N ALA A 298 3.72 8.17 15.71
CA ALA A 298 2.65 9.11 15.45
C ALA A 298 3.08 10.55 15.75
N GLN A 299 2.78 11.48 14.85
CA GLN A 299 3.10 12.90 14.97
C GLN A 299 1.94 13.75 14.44
N ALA A 300 1.81 14.96 14.98
CA ALA A 300 0.95 16.00 14.43
C ALA A 300 1.75 17.25 14.12
N PHE A 301 1.45 17.89 12.99
CA PHE A 301 2.08 19.13 12.53
C PHE A 301 1.01 20.18 12.25
N SER A 302 1.32 21.46 12.43
CA SER A 302 0.45 22.54 12.00
C SER A 302 0.39 22.62 10.47
N THR A 303 -0.81 22.78 9.89
CA THR A 303 -0.99 23.06 8.46
C THR A 303 -0.45 24.43 8.04
N LYS A 304 -0.25 25.34 9.00
CA LYS A 304 0.20 26.72 8.74
C LYS A 304 1.68 26.80 8.42
N ASP A 305 2.52 26.18 9.24
CA ASP A 305 3.98 26.35 9.21
C ASP A 305 4.77 25.05 9.40
N GLY A 306 4.10 23.91 9.55
CA GLY A 306 4.74 22.62 9.75
C GLY A 306 5.33 22.43 11.14
N GLN A 307 5.01 23.30 12.11
CA GLN A 307 5.46 23.12 13.49
C GLN A 307 4.94 21.79 14.05
N LEU A 308 5.85 21.01 14.65
CA LEU A 308 5.48 19.80 15.38
C LEU A 308 4.64 20.19 16.60
N LEU A 309 3.37 19.79 16.60
CA LEU A 309 2.42 20.05 17.69
C LEU A 309 2.61 19.05 18.82
N TRP A 310 2.74 17.76 18.47
CA TRP A 310 3.03 16.69 19.41
C TRP A 310 3.66 15.49 18.70
N GLU A 311 4.33 14.64 19.49
CA GLU A 311 4.92 13.38 19.06
C GLU A 311 4.62 12.27 20.09
N GLN A 312 4.11 11.14 19.62
CA GLN A 312 3.79 9.98 20.46
C GLN A 312 4.67 8.79 20.11
N LYS A 313 5.59 8.43 21.02
CA LYS A 313 6.63 7.42 20.81
C LYS A 313 6.15 5.97 20.98
N GLU A 314 5.07 5.76 21.74
CA GLU A 314 4.50 4.43 21.97
C GLU A 314 3.68 3.92 20.77
N ALA A 315 2.95 4.83 20.12
CA ALA A 315 2.16 4.55 18.94
C ALA A 315 3.04 4.46 17.68
N LYS A 316 3.73 3.32 17.52
CA LYS A 316 4.59 3.05 16.37
C LYS A 316 3.77 2.61 15.17
N GLY A 317 3.84 3.33 14.05
CA GLY A 317 3.18 2.99 12.79
C GLY A 317 3.97 3.54 11.60
N ASN A 318 3.90 2.85 10.46
CA ASN A 318 4.66 3.24 9.24
C ASN A 318 3.96 2.91 7.92
N THR A 319 2.90 2.10 7.93
CA THR A 319 2.25 1.62 6.70
C THR A 319 0.75 1.85 6.68
N GLY A 320 0.04 1.38 7.71
CA GLY A 320 -1.37 1.73 7.85
C GLY A 320 -1.49 3.24 8.10
N SER A 321 -2.32 3.90 7.32
CA SER A 321 -2.44 5.36 7.40
C SER A 321 -3.25 5.79 8.63
N PRO A 322 -2.98 6.98 9.21
CA PRO A 322 -3.82 7.53 10.26
C PRO A 322 -5.27 7.73 9.78
N THR A 323 -6.22 7.42 10.66
CA THR A 323 -7.67 7.60 10.43
C THR A 323 -8.27 8.33 11.62
N LEU A 324 -9.18 9.29 11.40
CA LEU A 324 -9.94 9.89 12.50
C LEU A 324 -11.24 9.11 12.68
N TRP A 325 -11.47 8.59 13.88
CA TRP A 325 -12.75 8.03 14.30
C TRP A 325 -13.55 9.08 15.05
N THR A 326 -14.79 9.33 14.62
CA THR A 326 -15.74 10.22 15.31
C THR A 326 -16.96 9.42 15.79
N PRO A 327 -16.86 8.76 16.96
CA PRO A 327 -17.98 8.03 17.55
C PRO A 327 -19.17 8.94 17.82
N THR A 328 -20.40 8.42 17.72
CA THR A 328 -21.64 9.20 17.92
C THR A 328 -21.73 9.77 19.34
N SER A 329 -21.20 9.02 20.30
CA SER A 329 -21.34 9.27 21.74
C SER A 329 -20.03 9.72 22.42
N GLY A 330 -19.00 10.05 21.63
CA GLY A 330 -17.63 10.20 22.12
C GLY A 330 -16.86 11.38 21.52
N ALA A 331 -15.71 11.67 22.13
CA ALA A 331 -14.74 12.57 21.53
C ALA A 331 -14.05 11.89 20.32
N PRO A 332 -13.59 12.66 19.32
CA PRO A 332 -12.81 12.11 18.22
C PRO A 332 -11.54 11.40 18.70
N VAL A 333 -11.20 10.27 18.06
CA VAL A 333 -10.02 9.45 18.34
C VAL A 333 -9.19 9.31 17.08
N LEU A 334 -7.91 9.66 17.14
CA LEU A 334 -6.96 9.41 16.08
C LEU A 334 -6.46 7.97 16.16
N LEU A 335 -6.66 7.21 15.09
CA LEU A 335 -6.25 5.81 14.99
C LEU A 335 -4.87 5.71 14.32
N ILE A 336 -3.95 5.00 14.98
CA ILE A 336 -2.62 4.68 14.44
C ILE A 336 -2.45 3.17 14.37
N VAL A 337 -2.09 2.67 13.19
CA VAL A 337 -1.92 1.24 12.94
C VAL A 337 -0.45 0.85 13.19
N GLY A 338 -0.23 0.09 14.26
CA GLY A 338 1.08 -0.52 14.53
C GLY A 338 1.23 -1.90 13.92
N ALA A 339 2.35 -2.56 14.22
CA ALA A 339 2.63 -3.88 13.65
C ALA A 339 1.61 -4.95 14.10
N ASN A 340 1.25 -4.96 15.39
CA ASN A 340 0.36 -5.95 16.01
C ASN A 340 -0.74 -5.33 16.88
N ALA A 341 -0.97 -4.02 16.79
CA ALA A 341 -1.94 -3.30 17.59
C ALA A 341 -2.50 -2.09 16.82
N VAL A 342 -3.68 -1.64 17.23
CA VAL A 342 -4.22 -0.32 16.86
C VAL A 342 -4.22 0.56 18.11
N TYR A 343 -3.68 1.76 17.98
CA TYR A 343 -3.65 2.75 19.04
C TYR A 343 -4.74 3.79 18.79
N GLY A 344 -5.52 4.11 19.82
CA GLY A 344 -6.41 5.26 19.83
C GLY A 344 -5.76 6.40 20.60
N LEU A 345 -5.57 7.55 19.95
CA LEU A 345 -4.92 8.72 20.49
C LEU A 345 -5.90 9.90 20.55
N SER A 346 -5.70 10.79 21.50
CA SER A 346 -6.31 12.12 21.48
C SER A 346 -5.70 12.91 20.31
N PRO A 347 -6.51 13.44 19.37
CA PRO A 347 -5.99 14.23 18.26
C PRO A 347 -5.34 15.55 18.69
N ALA A 348 -5.72 16.08 19.86
CA ALA A 348 -5.27 17.38 20.35
C ALA A 348 -3.84 17.37 20.90
N ASP A 349 -3.46 16.31 21.62
CA ASP A 349 -2.20 16.24 22.38
C ASP A 349 -1.41 14.94 22.15
N GLY A 350 -1.92 14.01 21.34
CA GLY A 350 -1.26 12.74 21.04
C GLY A 350 -1.23 11.75 22.20
N LYS A 351 -1.98 11.99 23.28
CA LYS A 351 -2.07 11.07 24.41
C LYS A 351 -2.71 9.75 23.96
N VAL A 352 -2.07 8.62 24.28
CA VAL A 352 -2.68 7.29 24.05
C VAL A 352 -3.87 7.14 25.00
N LEU A 353 -5.06 7.02 24.41
CA LEU A 353 -6.32 6.79 25.13
C LEU A 353 -6.51 5.29 25.40
N TRP A 354 -6.15 4.47 24.42
CA TRP A 354 -6.26 3.01 24.50
C TRP A 354 -5.39 2.30 23.46
N THR A 355 -5.19 1.00 23.66
CA THR A 355 -4.61 0.09 22.68
C THR A 355 -5.55 -1.10 22.50
N ALA A 356 -5.74 -1.55 21.26
CA ALA A 356 -6.56 -2.70 20.92
C ALA A 356 -5.78 -3.68 20.03
N GLU A 357 -6.17 -4.96 20.07
CA GLU A 357 -5.64 -5.98 19.16
C GLU A 357 -5.90 -5.58 17.69
N GLY A 358 -4.94 -5.82 16.80
CA GLY A 358 -5.06 -5.40 15.41
C GLY A 358 -3.71 -5.18 14.76
N GLY A 359 -3.55 -4.01 14.12
CA GLY A 359 -2.32 -3.66 13.44
C GLY A 359 -2.19 -4.24 12.04
N GLY A 360 -0.96 -4.22 11.52
CA GLY A 360 -0.60 -4.70 10.20
C GLY A 360 -0.35 -3.56 9.22
N GLN A 361 -0.90 -3.68 8.02
CA GLN A 361 -0.65 -2.76 6.91
C GLN A 361 -1.93 -2.09 6.41
N SER A 362 -3.08 -2.67 6.76
CA SER A 362 -4.41 -2.21 6.36
C SER A 362 -4.79 -0.92 7.08
N THR A 363 -5.39 0.03 6.35
CA THR A 363 -5.99 1.24 6.96
C THR A 363 -7.37 0.89 7.53
N PRO A 364 -7.67 1.16 8.81
CA PRO A 364 -8.97 0.87 9.39
C PRO A 364 -10.05 1.77 8.78
N VAL A 365 -11.30 1.29 8.84
CA VAL A 365 -12.49 2.04 8.44
C VAL A 365 -13.42 2.21 9.62
N THR A 366 -14.11 3.36 9.70
CA THR A 366 -15.01 3.69 10.80
C THR A 366 -16.35 4.21 10.28
N GLN A 367 -17.45 3.90 10.97
CA GLN A 367 -18.77 4.45 10.69
C GLN A 367 -19.56 4.55 12.00
N GLY A 368 -19.88 5.77 12.44
CA GLY A 368 -20.49 5.99 13.75
C GLY A 368 -19.67 5.35 14.87
N ASP A 369 -20.31 4.51 15.68
CA ASP A 369 -19.65 3.79 16.78
C ASP A 369 -18.93 2.50 16.35
N TRP A 370 -18.79 2.24 15.05
CA TRP A 370 -18.07 1.06 14.53
C TRP A 370 -16.65 1.41 14.06
N LEU A 371 -15.71 0.53 14.42
CA LEU A 371 -14.35 0.47 13.88
C LEU A 371 -14.12 -0.93 13.31
N VAL A 372 -13.64 -1.03 12.07
CA VAL A 372 -13.28 -2.31 11.44
C VAL A 372 -11.80 -2.30 11.04
N VAL A 373 -11.11 -3.37 11.42
CA VAL A 373 -9.67 -3.57 11.16
C VAL A 373 -9.46 -4.86 10.38
N TYR A 374 -8.36 -4.93 9.61
CA TYR A 374 -7.90 -6.16 8.98
C TYR A 374 -6.44 -6.44 9.32
N SER A 375 -6.19 -7.48 10.11
CA SER A 375 -4.87 -7.79 10.67
C SER A 375 -4.49 -9.25 10.48
N GLY A 376 -3.18 -9.48 10.30
CA GLY A 376 -2.57 -10.81 10.32
C GLY A 376 -2.22 -11.33 11.70
N ALA A 377 -2.52 -10.55 12.75
CA ALA A 377 -2.44 -11.03 14.13
C ALA A 377 -3.39 -12.22 14.32
N LYS A 378 -2.89 -13.23 15.04
CA LYS A 378 -3.62 -14.48 15.28
C LYS A 378 -4.99 -14.17 15.89
N ASP A 379 -6.03 -14.83 15.37
CA ASP A 379 -7.42 -14.71 15.84
C ASP A 379 -8.07 -13.32 15.66
N VAL A 380 -7.37 -12.35 15.06
CA VAL A 380 -7.93 -11.03 14.70
C VAL A 380 -8.55 -11.08 13.31
N GLY A 381 -7.74 -11.19 12.25
CA GLY A 381 -8.26 -11.22 10.87
C GLY A 381 -9.07 -9.96 10.55
N LEU A 382 -10.23 -10.12 9.93
CA LEU A 382 -11.22 -9.05 9.79
C LEU A 382 -12.04 -8.96 11.07
N ARG A 383 -11.95 -7.84 11.79
CA ARG A 383 -12.58 -7.68 13.10
C ARG A 383 -13.32 -6.36 13.20
N ALA A 384 -14.52 -6.39 13.79
CA ALA A 384 -15.24 -5.19 14.18
C ALA A 384 -15.17 -4.94 15.68
N TYR A 385 -15.12 -3.66 16.00
CA TYR A 385 -15.11 -3.08 17.31
C TYR A 385 -16.26 -2.09 17.46
N GLN A 386 -16.82 -2.05 18.66
CA GLN A 386 -17.79 -1.05 19.10
C GLN A 386 -17.10 -0.04 20.02
N TYR A 387 -17.42 1.23 19.82
CA TYR A 387 -16.95 2.30 20.68
C TYR A 387 -17.40 2.07 22.14
N VAL A 388 -16.49 2.37 23.06
CA VAL A 388 -16.80 2.42 24.49
C VAL A 388 -16.23 3.73 25.01
N LYS A 389 -17.08 4.55 25.63
CA LYS A 389 -16.67 5.84 26.16
C LYS A 389 -15.56 5.66 27.21
N ASP A 390 -14.48 6.45 27.05
CA ASP A 390 -13.34 6.50 27.96
C ASP A 390 -12.62 5.14 28.20
N ALA A 391 -12.76 4.20 27.27
CA ALA A 391 -12.12 2.89 27.34
C ALA A 391 -11.68 2.38 25.96
N ALA A 392 -10.94 1.27 25.95
CA ALA A 392 -10.66 0.54 24.71
C ALA A 392 -11.97 0.05 24.07
N PRO A 393 -12.08 0.09 22.73
CA PRO A 393 -13.29 -0.34 22.07
C PRO A 393 -13.46 -1.86 22.22
N LYS A 394 -14.72 -2.31 22.31
CA LYS A 394 -15.07 -3.71 22.56
C LYS A 394 -15.10 -4.48 21.25
N ALA A 395 -14.32 -5.56 21.14
CA ALA A 395 -14.43 -6.47 20.01
C ALA A 395 -15.82 -7.13 19.97
N VAL A 396 -16.46 -7.13 18.80
CA VAL A 396 -17.82 -7.69 18.62
C VAL A 396 -17.76 -9.03 17.91
N TRP A 397 -17.03 -9.12 16.80
CA TRP A 397 -16.87 -10.35 16.03
C TRP A 397 -15.53 -10.34 15.29
N SER A 398 -15.06 -11.53 14.90
CA SER A 398 -13.80 -11.74 14.21
C SER A 398 -13.91 -12.83 13.15
N HIS A 399 -13.31 -12.60 11.98
CA HIS A 399 -13.10 -13.59 10.93
C HIS A 399 -11.61 -13.72 10.67
N PHE A 400 -10.99 -14.77 11.20
CA PHE A 400 -9.58 -15.05 10.99
C PHE A 400 -9.36 -16.18 9.99
N TRP A 401 -8.43 -15.99 9.07
CA TRP A 401 -7.91 -17.04 8.19
C TRP A 401 -6.46 -16.72 7.85
N VAL A 402 -5.69 -17.74 7.50
CA VAL A 402 -4.29 -17.59 7.08
C VAL A 402 -4.24 -17.17 5.62
N THR A 403 -3.56 -16.07 5.32
CA THR A 403 -3.33 -15.58 3.95
C THR A 403 -1.96 -14.90 3.83
N MET A 404 -1.50 -14.67 2.61
CA MET A 404 -0.19 -14.11 2.32
C MET A 404 -0.08 -12.63 2.74
N ARG A 405 -1.18 -11.87 2.62
CA ARG A 405 -1.19 -10.42 2.84
C ARG A 405 -2.44 -10.03 3.62
N TYR A 406 -2.26 -9.15 4.61
CA TYR A 406 -3.31 -8.49 5.37
C TYR A 406 -3.22 -6.98 5.15
N SER A 407 -3.32 -6.58 3.88
CA SER A 407 -2.96 -5.22 3.44
C SER A 407 -4.09 -4.49 2.74
N GLY A 408 -5.11 -5.20 2.26
CA GLY A 408 -6.30 -4.56 1.69
C GLY A 408 -7.15 -3.95 2.77
N SER A 409 -7.61 -2.71 2.57
CA SER A 409 -8.41 -2.04 3.60
C SER A 409 -9.92 -2.17 3.40
N PRO A 410 -10.68 -2.59 4.45
CA PRO A 410 -12.11 -2.87 4.34
C PRO A 410 -12.91 -1.58 4.10
N ILE A 411 -14.14 -1.72 3.59
CA ILE A 411 -15.10 -0.61 3.45
C ILE A 411 -16.36 -0.95 4.23
N ILE A 412 -16.99 0.04 4.86
CA ILE A 412 -18.35 -0.08 5.39
C ILE A 412 -19.30 0.64 4.44
N HIS A 413 -20.35 -0.04 3.97
CA HIS A 413 -21.39 0.54 3.14
C HIS A 413 -22.72 -0.15 3.41
N GLU A 414 -23.77 0.65 3.62
CA GLU A 414 -25.12 0.16 3.91
C GLU A 414 -25.16 -0.94 5.01
N ASN A 415 -24.53 -0.68 6.15
CA ASN A 415 -24.41 -1.60 7.29
C ASN A 415 -23.70 -2.94 7.00
N HIS A 416 -22.90 -2.99 5.93
CA HIS A 416 -22.11 -4.16 5.58
C HIS A 416 -20.64 -3.81 5.39
N VAL A 417 -19.78 -4.74 5.80
CA VAL A 417 -18.33 -4.68 5.63
C VAL A 417 -17.95 -5.45 4.38
N TYR A 418 -17.27 -4.78 3.45
CA TYR A 418 -16.69 -5.39 2.25
C TYR A 418 -15.18 -5.48 2.41
N LEU A 419 -14.63 -6.68 2.21
CA LEU A 419 -13.19 -6.91 2.14
C LEU A 419 -12.88 -7.72 0.88
N THR A 420 -12.06 -7.18 0.00
CA THR A 420 -11.70 -7.79 -1.28
C THR A 420 -10.20 -8.05 -1.40
N CYS A 421 -9.56 -8.64 -0.37
CA CYS A 421 -8.10 -8.78 -0.33
C CYS A 421 -7.65 -10.24 -0.44
N GLY A 422 -6.58 -10.49 -1.19
CA GLY A 422 -6.06 -11.83 -1.47
C GLY A 422 -7.04 -12.67 -2.28
N GLY A 423 -7.07 -13.98 -2.03
CA GLY A 423 -8.01 -14.91 -2.68
C GLY A 423 -9.35 -15.05 -1.96
N LYS A 424 -9.70 -14.15 -1.03
CA LYS A 424 -10.93 -14.22 -0.25
C LYS A 424 -11.64 -12.87 -0.26
N HIS A 425 -12.73 -12.79 -1.01
CA HIS A 425 -13.62 -11.63 -1.06
C HIS A 425 -14.87 -11.92 -0.24
N GLN A 426 -15.29 -11.02 0.64
CA GLN A 426 -16.46 -11.27 1.49
C GLN A 426 -17.25 -10.00 1.77
N CYS A 427 -18.55 -10.18 1.97
CA CYS A 427 -19.44 -9.21 2.58
C CYS A 427 -19.95 -9.76 3.91
N VAL A 428 -19.90 -8.91 4.93
CA VAL A 428 -20.22 -9.26 6.31
C VAL A 428 -21.19 -8.23 6.86
N GLU A 429 -22.30 -8.66 7.43
CA GLU A 429 -23.21 -7.78 8.17
C GLU A 429 -22.45 -7.15 9.35
N LEU A 430 -22.41 -5.81 9.40
CA LEU A 430 -21.58 -5.06 10.34
C LEU A 430 -21.92 -5.35 11.80
N ALA A 431 -23.21 -5.48 12.12
CA ALA A 431 -23.66 -5.64 13.49
C ALA A 431 -23.38 -7.04 14.06
N THR A 432 -23.59 -8.07 13.25
CA THR A 432 -23.61 -9.48 13.71
C THR A 432 -22.34 -10.24 13.36
N GLY A 433 -21.59 -9.77 12.35
CA GLY A 433 -20.48 -10.53 11.79
C GLY A 433 -20.94 -11.67 10.88
N LYS A 434 -22.23 -11.77 10.53
CA LYS A 434 -22.72 -12.79 9.61
C LYS A 434 -22.18 -12.54 8.20
N VAL A 435 -21.47 -13.51 7.65
CA VAL A 435 -21.04 -13.48 6.25
C VAL A 435 -22.27 -13.66 5.37
N THR A 436 -22.58 -12.68 4.52
CA THR A 436 -23.74 -12.71 3.62
C THR A 436 -23.37 -13.29 2.26
N TRP A 437 -22.14 -13.07 1.80
CA TRP A 437 -21.54 -13.82 0.70
C TRP A 437 -20.03 -13.90 0.82
N LEU A 438 -19.47 -14.93 0.17
CA LEU A 438 -18.06 -15.26 0.11
C LEU A 438 -17.70 -15.66 -1.32
N GLU A 439 -16.61 -15.10 -1.85
CA GLU A 439 -16.07 -15.39 -3.17
C GLU A 439 -14.57 -15.71 -3.05
N ASN A 440 -14.15 -16.88 -3.54
CA ASN A 440 -12.79 -17.40 -3.41
C ASN A 440 -12.08 -17.65 -4.76
N GLU A 441 -12.79 -17.46 -5.88
CA GLU A 441 -12.24 -17.65 -7.23
C GLU A 441 -11.53 -16.40 -7.76
N VAL A 442 -11.70 -15.27 -7.08
CA VAL A 442 -11.09 -13.99 -7.46
C VAL A 442 -9.84 -13.74 -6.62
N ASN A 443 -8.72 -13.48 -7.29
CA ASN A 443 -7.45 -13.17 -6.63
C ASN A 443 -7.11 -11.68 -6.74
N SER A 444 -7.19 -10.98 -5.62
CA SER A 444 -6.89 -9.55 -5.48
C SER A 444 -5.78 -9.35 -4.46
N THR A 445 -4.56 -9.79 -4.79
CA THR A 445 -3.35 -9.79 -3.92
C THR A 445 -3.32 -8.74 -2.80
N ILE A 446 -3.26 -7.45 -3.16
CA ILE A 446 -3.44 -6.28 -2.30
C ILE A 446 -4.43 -5.39 -3.07
N THR A 447 -5.46 -4.89 -2.39
CA THR A 447 -6.36 -3.88 -2.97
C THR A 447 -7.08 -3.16 -1.83
N SER A 448 -7.14 -1.84 -1.93
CA SER A 448 -8.10 -1.05 -1.16
C SER A 448 -9.15 -0.58 -2.15
N PRO A 449 -10.33 -1.24 -2.19
CA PRO A 449 -11.36 -0.96 -3.18
C PRO A 449 -11.91 0.47 -3.04
N ILE A 450 -12.69 0.87 -4.04
CA ILE A 450 -13.52 2.09 -4.00
C ILE A 450 -14.98 1.68 -4.14
N ILE A 451 -15.89 2.32 -3.40
CA ILE A 451 -17.33 2.30 -3.71
C ILE A 451 -17.70 3.58 -4.43
N ALA A 452 -18.37 3.46 -5.57
CA ALA A 452 -18.96 4.58 -6.30
C ALA A 452 -20.19 4.08 -7.06
N ASP A 453 -21.26 4.88 -7.10
CA ASP A 453 -22.51 4.54 -7.82
C ASP A 453 -23.04 3.13 -7.48
N GLY A 454 -23.02 2.77 -6.18
CA GLY A 454 -23.45 1.46 -5.67
C GLY A 454 -22.59 0.28 -6.12
N LYS A 455 -21.37 0.52 -6.60
CA LYS A 455 -20.47 -0.49 -7.16
C LYS A 455 -19.09 -0.44 -6.50
N LEU A 456 -18.55 -1.61 -6.21
CA LEU A 456 -17.17 -1.83 -5.78
C LEU A 456 -16.25 -1.91 -7.00
N LEU A 457 -15.21 -1.10 -7.00
CA LEU A 457 -14.09 -1.11 -7.95
C LEU A 457 -12.93 -1.86 -7.29
N VAL A 458 -12.59 -3.02 -7.83
CA VAL A 458 -11.64 -3.96 -7.23
C VAL A 458 -10.53 -4.30 -8.22
N TYR A 459 -9.27 -4.18 -7.78
CA TYR A 459 -8.14 -4.67 -8.56
C TYR A 459 -7.96 -6.18 -8.41
N GLU A 460 -7.91 -6.87 -9.54
CA GLU A 460 -7.67 -8.30 -9.65
C GLU A 460 -6.30 -8.56 -10.27
N ASN A 461 -5.67 -9.69 -9.93
CA ASN A 461 -4.40 -10.18 -10.49
C ASN A 461 -3.31 -9.10 -10.42
N ASN A 462 -3.08 -8.59 -9.21
CA ASN A 462 -2.08 -7.57 -8.92
C ASN A 462 -2.27 -6.28 -9.74
N GLY A 463 -3.54 -5.87 -9.95
CA GLY A 463 -3.91 -4.63 -10.66
C GLY A 463 -4.04 -4.78 -12.17
N THR A 464 -3.74 -5.95 -12.74
CA THR A 464 -3.88 -6.18 -14.19
C THR A 464 -5.29 -5.86 -14.70
N HIS A 465 -6.31 -6.21 -13.90
CA HIS A 465 -7.70 -5.98 -14.25
C HIS A 465 -8.42 -5.17 -13.19
N LEU A 466 -9.34 -4.33 -13.63
CA LEU A 466 -10.37 -3.72 -12.82
C LEU A 466 -11.65 -4.54 -12.94
N ARG A 467 -12.22 -4.88 -11.80
CA ARG A 467 -13.48 -5.60 -11.67
C ARG A 467 -14.50 -4.70 -11.00
N ILE A 468 -15.70 -4.65 -11.58
CA ILE A 468 -16.86 -3.94 -11.04
C ILE A 468 -17.78 -4.97 -10.42
N VAL A 469 -18.04 -4.84 -9.13
CA VAL A 469 -18.92 -5.73 -8.36
C VAL A 469 -20.03 -4.88 -7.77
N LYS A 470 -21.28 -5.36 -7.82
CA LYS A 470 -22.37 -4.64 -7.18
C LYS A 470 -22.19 -4.62 -5.65
N ALA A 471 -22.28 -3.45 -5.02
CA ALA A 471 -22.11 -3.30 -3.57
C ALA A 471 -23.42 -3.66 -2.84
N GLN A 472 -23.77 -4.95 -2.81
CA GLN A 472 -25.00 -5.42 -2.20
C GLN A 472 -24.76 -6.64 -1.29
N PRO A 473 -25.62 -6.88 -0.29
CA PRO A 473 -25.46 -8.01 0.64
C PRO A 473 -26.06 -9.32 0.14
N GLY A 474 -27.00 -9.30 -0.83
CA GLY A 474 -27.77 -10.50 -1.20
C GLY A 474 -26.94 -11.62 -1.83
N ALA A 475 -26.00 -11.27 -2.71
CA ALA A 475 -25.07 -12.19 -3.35
C ALA A 475 -23.92 -11.41 -4.00
N TYR A 476 -22.78 -12.08 -4.15
CA TYR A 476 -21.70 -11.59 -5.00
C TYR A 476 -22.19 -11.51 -6.46
N GLN A 477 -22.03 -10.35 -7.08
CA GLN A 477 -22.43 -10.11 -8.47
C GLN A 477 -21.38 -9.26 -9.18
N GLN A 478 -20.59 -9.90 -10.05
CA GLN A 478 -19.75 -9.19 -11.01
C GLN A 478 -20.63 -8.53 -12.08
N LEU A 479 -20.42 -7.24 -12.32
CA LEU A 479 -21.07 -6.50 -13.40
C LEU A 479 -20.16 -6.43 -14.63
N ALA A 480 -18.93 -5.95 -14.43
CA ALA A 480 -17.98 -5.76 -15.52
C ALA A 480 -16.54 -6.11 -15.11
N ARG A 481 -15.69 -6.29 -16.12
CA ARG A 481 -14.27 -6.56 -15.95
C ARG A 481 -13.50 -6.00 -17.14
N ALA A 482 -12.44 -5.25 -16.91
CA ALA A 482 -11.58 -4.71 -17.95
C ALA A 482 -10.11 -4.78 -17.57
N LYS A 483 -9.23 -4.85 -18.57
CA LYS A 483 -7.78 -4.74 -18.38
C LYS A 483 -7.41 -3.27 -18.17
N VAL A 484 -6.66 -2.96 -17.12
CA VAL A 484 -6.19 -1.60 -16.80
C VAL A 484 -4.69 -1.51 -16.53
N GLU A 485 -4.02 -2.65 -16.34
CA GLU A 485 -2.56 -2.74 -16.10
C GLU A 485 -2.09 -1.86 -14.92
N GLY A 486 -2.96 -1.71 -13.92
CA GLY A 486 -2.64 -0.99 -12.69
C GLY A 486 -1.64 -1.75 -11.83
N MET A 487 -0.99 -1.02 -10.93
CA MET A 487 -0.14 -1.59 -9.90
C MET A 487 -0.98 -2.09 -8.73
N GLY A 488 -0.83 -3.36 -8.35
CA GLY A 488 -1.63 -3.94 -7.26
C GLY A 488 -1.41 -3.33 -5.87
N CYS A 489 -0.31 -2.64 -5.60
CA CYS A 489 -0.08 -1.97 -4.31
C CYS A 489 -0.62 -0.53 -4.25
N SER A 490 -0.96 0.05 -5.40
CA SER A 490 -1.57 1.38 -5.50
C SER A 490 -3.09 1.24 -5.55
N SER A 491 -3.82 2.18 -4.96
CA SER A 491 -5.25 2.34 -5.22
C SER A 491 -5.46 3.32 -6.39
N PRO A 492 -6.56 3.19 -7.14
CA PRO A 492 -6.94 4.21 -8.10
C PRO A 492 -7.50 5.46 -7.39
N ALA A 493 -7.69 6.53 -8.16
CA ALA A 493 -8.51 7.68 -7.79
C ALA A 493 -9.65 7.85 -8.78
N LEU A 494 -10.81 8.31 -8.32
CA LEU A 494 -12.01 8.45 -9.13
C LEU A 494 -12.53 9.89 -9.02
N SER A 495 -12.89 10.50 -10.15
CA SER A 495 -13.58 11.78 -10.18
C SER A 495 -14.37 11.95 -11.48
N HIS A 496 -15.64 12.37 -11.38
CA HIS A 496 -16.55 12.57 -12.50
C HIS A 496 -16.63 11.37 -13.46
N GLY A 497 -16.63 10.15 -12.91
CA GLY A 497 -16.58 8.90 -13.67
C GLY A 497 -15.26 8.61 -14.39
N LYS A 498 -14.22 9.45 -14.19
CA LYS A 498 -12.85 9.20 -14.67
C LYS A 498 -12.05 8.48 -13.61
N LEU A 499 -11.47 7.33 -13.97
CA LEU A 499 -10.62 6.53 -13.10
C LEU A 499 -9.15 6.75 -13.45
N ILE A 500 -8.37 7.31 -12.53
CA ILE A 500 -6.93 7.39 -12.65
C ILE A 500 -6.30 6.15 -12.05
N VAL A 501 -5.58 5.42 -12.89
CA VAL A 501 -4.89 4.19 -12.56
C VAL A 501 -3.39 4.44 -12.57
N ARG A 502 -2.73 4.05 -11.47
CA ARG A 502 -1.27 4.01 -11.42
C ARG A 502 -0.76 2.78 -12.16
N GLN A 503 -0.11 2.98 -13.30
CA GLN A 503 0.65 1.93 -13.99
C GLN A 503 2.13 2.04 -13.62
N ARG A 504 2.94 1.03 -14.00
CA ARG A 504 4.36 0.94 -13.58
C ARG A 504 5.19 2.19 -13.91
N GLU A 505 4.90 2.86 -15.03
CA GLU A 505 5.75 3.97 -15.52
C GLU A 505 4.98 5.27 -15.75
N LYS A 506 3.69 5.34 -15.40
CA LYS A 506 2.81 6.48 -15.72
C LYS A 506 1.49 6.45 -14.96
N LEU A 507 0.71 7.50 -15.08
CA LEU A 507 -0.72 7.52 -14.76
C LEU A 507 -1.52 7.37 -16.04
N VAL A 508 -2.64 6.65 -15.96
CA VAL A 508 -3.57 6.49 -17.07
C VAL A 508 -4.98 6.78 -16.59
N CYS A 509 -5.70 7.61 -17.34
CA CYS A 509 -7.09 7.91 -17.08
C CYS A 509 -8.00 7.10 -17.99
N PHE A 510 -8.94 6.38 -17.40
CA PHE A 510 -10.00 5.66 -18.09
C PHE A 510 -11.35 6.32 -17.84
N ASP A 511 -12.22 6.30 -18.84
CA ASP A 511 -13.61 6.71 -18.69
C ASP A 511 -14.47 5.50 -18.28
N LEU A 512 -15.11 5.55 -17.12
CA LEU A 512 -15.99 4.50 -16.62
C LEU A 512 -17.47 4.76 -16.90
N ARG A 513 -17.81 5.90 -17.52
CA ARG A 513 -19.21 6.27 -17.75
C ARG A 513 -19.85 5.35 -18.80
N PRO A 514 -21.17 5.13 -18.73
CA PRO A 514 -21.91 4.46 -19.79
C PRO A 514 -21.63 5.10 -21.14
N GLN A 515 -21.28 4.28 -22.14
CA GLN A 515 -21.16 4.76 -23.51
C GLN A 515 -22.55 5.16 -24.01
N LYS A 516 -22.62 6.29 -24.74
CA LYS A 516 -23.87 6.77 -25.35
C LYS A 516 -24.24 5.97 -26.59
#